data_AF-A0A2W6HW80-F1
#
_entry.id   AF-A0A2W6HW80-F1
#
_cell.length_a   1.000
_cell.length_b   1.000
_cell.length_c   1.000
_cell.angle_alpha   90.00
_cell.angle_beta   90.00
_cell.angle_gamma   90.00
#
_symmetry.space_group_name_H-M   'P 1'
#
loop_
_entity.id
_entity.type
_entity.pdbx_description
1 polymer ?
#
loop_
_entity_poly.entity_id
_entity_poly.type
_entity_poly.pdbx_seq_one_letter_code
_entity_poly.pdbx_strand_id
1 'polypeptide(L)'
;MTTFEQDVSTLRANANGALLDQIVGFYGDASDIEPWHTLHSLLWPDLSENEDTRRAQIGPAMEKHTDELRRYIRRYDDLRNRRLDALSNYDLGVAYRQSGPENGLFQALDAVRNHIGRVRAQILWLLAEQVRLTPPQLALF
;
A
#
# COMPACT_ATOMS: atom_id res chain seq x y z
N MET A 1 -15.23 13.12 -28.25
CA MET A 1 -15.10 13.30 -26.79
C MET A 1 -16.47 13.02 -26.20
N THR A 2 -16.60 11.96 -25.41
CA THR A 2 -17.87 11.59 -24.78
C THR A 2 -18.19 12.55 -23.61
N THR A 3 -19.46 12.65 -23.20
CA THR A 3 -19.86 13.43 -22.02
C THR A 3 -19.07 13.05 -20.78
N PHE A 4 -18.73 11.76 -20.61
CA PHE A 4 -17.90 11.29 -19.51
C PHE A 4 -16.46 11.83 -19.55
N GLU A 5 -15.80 11.79 -20.71
CA GLU A 5 -14.44 12.34 -20.86
C GLU A 5 -14.41 13.85 -20.65
N GLN A 6 -15.44 14.56 -21.09
CA GLN A 6 -15.61 16.00 -20.82
C GLN A 6 -15.82 16.28 -19.33
N ASP A 7 -16.63 15.50 -18.65
CA ASP A 7 -16.86 15.61 -17.20
C ASP A 7 -15.54 15.42 -16.43
N VAL A 8 -14.77 14.38 -16.74
CA VAL A 8 -13.47 14.11 -16.09
C VAL A 8 -12.46 15.21 -16.38
N SER A 9 -12.39 15.69 -17.63
CA SER A 9 -11.51 16.80 -18.00
C SER A 9 -11.86 18.07 -17.22
N THR A 10 -13.15 18.35 -17.06
CA THR A 10 -13.66 19.50 -16.30
C THR A 10 -13.33 19.38 -14.81
N LEU A 11 -13.48 18.19 -14.22
CA LEU A 11 -13.08 17.92 -12.84
C LEU A 11 -11.58 18.19 -12.63
N ARG A 12 -10.72 17.72 -13.54
CA ARG A 12 -9.27 17.97 -13.46
C ARG A 12 -8.94 19.45 -13.61
N ALA A 13 -9.56 20.14 -14.56
CA ALA A 13 -9.31 21.55 -14.82
C ALA A 13 -9.74 22.46 -13.66
N ASN A 14 -10.80 22.07 -12.94
CA ASN A 14 -11.34 22.83 -11.81
C ASN A 14 -10.72 22.44 -10.46
N ALA A 15 -9.79 21.48 -10.44
CA ALA A 15 -9.16 21.05 -9.21
C ALA A 15 -8.31 22.17 -8.59
N ASN A 16 -8.38 22.31 -7.27
CA ASN A 16 -7.61 23.27 -6.50
C ASN A 16 -6.17 22.77 -6.33
N GLY A 17 -5.25 23.28 -7.15
CA GLY A 17 -3.83 22.94 -7.11
C GLY A 17 -3.19 23.09 -5.72
N ALA A 18 -3.52 24.16 -4.98
CA ALA A 18 -2.96 24.41 -3.66
C ALA A 18 -3.45 23.38 -2.62
N LEU A 19 -4.69 22.91 -2.72
CA LEU A 19 -5.20 21.84 -1.87
C LEU A 19 -4.54 20.49 -2.21
N LEU A 20 -4.31 20.22 -3.49
CA LEU A 20 -3.56 19.03 -3.91
C LEU A 20 -2.12 19.05 -3.37
N ASP A 21 -1.45 20.21 -3.38
CA ASP A 21 -0.13 20.40 -2.75
C ASP A 21 -0.16 20.07 -1.26
N GLN A 22 -1.17 20.60 -0.54
CA GLN A 22 -1.34 20.34 0.89
C GLN A 22 -1.57 18.85 1.19
N ILE A 23 -2.40 18.18 0.40
CA ILE A 23 -2.66 16.74 0.53
C ILE A 23 -1.36 15.95 0.35
N VAL A 24 -0.60 16.21 -0.72
CA VAL A 24 0.67 15.51 -0.96
C VAL A 24 1.68 15.79 0.14
N GLY A 25 1.75 17.04 0.61
CA GLY A 25 2.62 17.45 1.72
C GLY A 25 2.29 16.75 3.04
N PHE A 26 1.01 16.49 3.32
CA PHE A 26 0.59 15.75 4.51
C PHE A 26 1.08 14.29 4.53
N TYR A 27 1.11 13.63 3.36
CA TYR A 27 1.36 12.19 3.26
C TYR A 27 2.84 11.80 3.42
N GLY A 28 3.79 12.71 3.25
CA GLY A 28 5.21 12.44 3.50
C GLY A 28 5.79 11.28 2.66
N ASP A 29 7.03 10.89 2.93
CA ASP A 29 7.70 9.85 2.15
C ASP A 29 7.26 8.43 2.55
N ALA A 30 7.28 7.51 1.58
CA ALA A 30 6.86 6.13 1.81
C ALA A 30 7.72 5.42 2.87
N SER A 31 8.96 5.86 3.09
CA SER A 31 9.85 5.37 4.14
C SER A 31 9.24 5.51 5.53
N ASP A 32 8.49 6.59 5.76
CA ASP A 32 8.00 7.01 7.06
C ASP A 32 6.67 6.33 7.44
N ILE A 33 6.15 5.48 6.55
CA ILE A 33 4.92 4.73 6.78
C ILE A 33 5.21 3.55 7.70
N GLU A 34 4.92 3.71 8.98
CA GLU A 34 5.06 2.63 9.96
C GLU A 34 4.23 1.38 9.58
N PRO A 35 4.72 0.17 9.92
CA PRO A 35 3.91 -1.04 9.85
C PRO A 35 2.69 -0.91 10.77
N TRP A 36 1.61 -1.60 10.43
CA TRP A 36 0.49 -1.73 11.35
C TRP A 36 0.95 -2.38 12.67
N HIS A 37 0.62 -1.75 13.78
CA HIS A 37 0.92 -2.28 15.12
C HIS A 37 0.23 -3.61 15.41
N THR A 38 -0.94 -3.83 14.79
CA THR A 38 -1.72 -5.06 14.93
C THR A 38 -2.21 -5.53 13.57
N LEU A 39 -1.95 -6.79 13.24
CA LEU A 39 -2.57 -7.48 12.12
C LEU A 39 -3.71 -8.35 12.62
N HIS A 40 -4.90 -8.16 12.07
CA HIS A 40 -5.99 -9.12 12.24
C HIS A 40 -5.55 -10.51 11.74
N SER A 41 -5.98 -11.58 12.41
CA SER A 41 -5.54 -12.96 12.12
C SER A 41 -5.78 -13.36 10.65
N LEU A 42 -6.89 -12.93 10.07
CA LEU A 42 -7.23 -13.15 8.65
C LEU A 42 -6.28 -12.47 7.65
N LEU A 43 -5.46 -11.53 8.10
CA LEU A 43 -4.49 -10.82 7.27
C LEU A 43 -3.08 -11.40 7.44
N TRP A 44 -2.92 -12.46 8.24
CA TRP A 44 -1.62 -13.11 8.37
C TRP A 44 -1.30 -13.90 7.10
N PRO A 45 -0.03 -14.00 6.70
CA PRO A 45 0.39 -14.91 5.65
C PRO A 45 -0.09 -16.33 5.98
N ASP A 46 -0.77 -16.95 5.02
CA ASP A 46 -1.32 -18.29 5.17
C ASP A 46 -0.19 -19.32 5.05
N LEU A 47 0.21 -19.89 6.19
CA LEU A 47 1.27 -20.88 6.29
C LEU A 47 0.74 -22.18 6.89
N SER A 48 1.32 -23.30 6.46
CA SER A 48 0.97 -24.63 6.96
C SER A 48 1.16 -24.74 8.47
N GLU A 49 0.38 -25.59 9.13
CA GLU A 49 0.60 -25.98 10.52
C GLU A 49 1.80 -26.94 10.67
N ASN A 50 2.16 -27.67 9.61
CA ASN A 50 3.35 -28.54 9.62
C ASN A 50 4.62 -27.69 9.58
N GLU A 51 5.54 -27.93 10.53
CA GLU A 51 6.72 -27.08 10.73
C GLU A 51 7.67 -27.05 9.53
N ASP A 52 7.99 -28.21 8.95
CA ASP A 52 8.90 -28.30 7.81
C ASP A 52 8.33 -27.60 6.58
N THR A 53 7.04 -27.82 6.32
CA THR A 53 6.31 -27.16 5.23
C THR A 53 6.24 -25.66 5.46
N ARG A 54 5.95 -25.23 6.69
CA ARG A 54 5.92 -23.82 7.10
C ARG A 54 7.27 -23.16 6.84
N ARG A 55 8.36 -23.78 7.26
CA ARG A 55 9.73 -23.29 7.06
C ARG A 55 10.04 -23.09 5.57
N ALA A 56 9.63 -24.05 4.73
CA ALA A 56 9.83 -23.96 3.29
C ALA A 56 8.98 -22.85 2.63
N GLN A 57 7.82 -22.51 3.20
CA GLN A 57 6.92 -21.47 2.69
C GLN A 57 7.35 -20.04 3.03
N ILE A 58 8.14 -19.82 4.09
CA ILE A 58 8.55 -18.49 4.53
C ILE A 58 9.29 -17.72 3.43
N GLY A 59 10.26 -18.34 2.76
CA GLY A 59 11.03 -17.70 1.69
C GLY A 59 10.14 -17.16 0.56
N PRO A 60 9.34 -18.02 -0.10
CA PRO A 60 8.40 -17.60 -1.14
C PRO A 60 7.37 -16.56 -0.65
N ALA A 61 6.86 -16.69 0.58
CA ALA A 61 5.94 -15.70 1.15
C ALA A 61 6.63 -14.33 1.34
N MET A 62 7.88 -14.33 1.79
CA MET A 62 8.68 -13.11 1.96
C MET A 62 8.91 -12.39 0.63
N GLU A 63 9.28 -13.14 -0.42
CA GLU A 63 9.45 -12.59 -1.77
C GLU A 63 8.16 -11.96 -2.28
N LYS A 64 7.04 -12.69 -2.17
CA LYS A 64 5.71 -12.21 -2.59
C LYS A 64 5.34 -10.89 -1.92
N HIS A 65 5.48 -10.80 -0.59
CA HIS A 65 5.11 -9.59 0.14
C HIS A 65 6.12 -8.46 -0.07
N THR A 66 7.39 -8.75 -0.27
CA THR A 66 8.39 -7.74 -0.64
C THR A 66 8.07 -7.12 -2.01
N ASP A 67 7.67 -7.94 -2.99
CA ASP A 67 7.25 -7.44 -4.30
C ASP A 67 5.94 -6.66 -4.24
N GLU A 68 4.99 -7.12 -3.42
CA GLU A 68 3.76 -6.39 -3.13
C GLU A 68 4.06 -5.00 -2.54
N LEU A 69 4.95 -4.94 -1.54
CA LEU A 69 5.39 -3.69 -0.92
C LEU A 69 6.03 -2.75 -1.96
N ARG A 70 6.93 -3.26 -2.81
CA ARG A 70 7.54 -2.46 -3.89
C ARG A 70 6.52 -1.90 -4.87
N ARG A 71 5.46 -2.66 -5.19
CA ARG A 71 4.36 -2.16 -6.05
C ARG A 71 3.60 -1.03 -5.38
N TYR A 72 3.25 -1.18 -4.10
CA TYR A 72 2.50 -0.14 -3.39
C TYR A 72 3.33 1.12 -3.14
N ILE A 73 4.63 1.00 -2.81
CA ILE A 73 5.52 2.16 -2.70
C ILE A 73 5.57 2.92 -4.03
N ARG A 74 5.80 2.23 -5.16
CA ARG A 74 5.79 2.88 -6.47
C ARG A 74 4.46 3.56 -6.79
N ARG A 75 3.33 2.93 -6.44
CA ARG A 75 2.01 3.53 -6.63
C ARG A 75 1.81 4.76 -5.75
N TYR A 76 2.27 4.72 -4.52
CA TYR A 76 2.20 5.83 -3.58
C TYR A 76 3.00 7.03 -4.09
N ASP A 77 4.24 6.81 -4.53
CA ASP A 77 5.10 7.85 -5.07
C ASP A 77 4.55 8.41 -6.40
N ASP A 78 3.98 7.56 -7.27
CA ASP A 78 3.29 8.00 -8.49
C ASP A 78 2.10 8.92 -8.17
N LEU A 79 1.27 8.56 -7.18
CA LEU A 79 0.16 9.41 -6.72
C LEU A 79 0.65 10.73 -6.11
N ARG A 80 1.73 10.73 -5.33
CA ARG A 80 2.29 11.97 -4.76
C ARG A 80 2.86 12.90 -5.83
N ASN A 81 3.60 12.35 -6.79
CA ASN A 81 4.30 13.13 -7.80
C ASN A 81 3.36 13.63 -8.90
N ARG A 82 2.48 12.76 -9.41
CA ARG A 82 1.59 13.07 -10.54
C ARG A 82 0.17 13.44 -10.12
N ARG A 83 -0.18 13.31 -8.84
CA ARG A 83 -1.47 13.73 -8.27
C ARG A 83 -2.64 13.12 -9.03
N LEU A 84 -3.54 13.95 -9.56
CA LEU A 84 -4.69 13.50 -10.34
C LEU A 84 -4.27 12.75 -11.60
N ASP A 85 -3.11 13.05 -12.20
CA ASP A 85 -2.64 12.38 -13.44
C ASP A 85 -2.24 10.92 -13.22
N ALA A 86 -2.05 10.52 -11.96
CA ALA A 86 -1.90 9.12 -11.58
C ALA A 86 -3.24 8.41 -11.36
N LEU A 87 -4.35 9.14 -11.19
CA LEU A 87 -5.68 8.54 -11.02
C LEU A 87 -6.31 8.17 -12.37
N SER A 88 -7.03 7.06 -12.38
CA SER A 88 -7.77 6.66 -13.58
C SER A 88 -8.95 7.59 -13.82
N ASN A 89 -9.39 7.71 -15.08
CA ASN A 89 -10.59 8.48 -15.41
C ASN A 89 -11.84 7.88 -14.77
N TYR A 90 -11.87 6.56 -14.54
CA TYR A 90 -12.94 5.90 -13.82
C TYR A 90 -13.02 6.38 -12.37
N ASP A 91 -11.89 6.40 -11.65
CA ASP A 91 -11.87 6.83 -10.25
C ASP A 91 -12.37 8.28 -10.11
N LEU A 92 -11.90 9.17 -11.00
CA LEU A 92 -12.31 10.57 -10.98
C LEU A 92 -13.77 10.78 -11.41
N GLY A 93 -14.20 10.14 -12.49
CA GLY A 93 -15.51 10.36 -13.10
C GLY A 93 -16.65 9.55 -12.47
N VAL A 94 -16.31 8.52 -11.68
CA VAL A 94 -17.30 7.63 -11.05
C VAL A 94 -17.11 7.58 -9.54
N ALA A 95 -15.99 7.07 -9.05
CA ALA A 95 -15.79 6.81 -7.62
C ALA A 95 -15.78 8.10 -6.78
N TYR A 96 -15.17 9.16 -7.30
CA TYR A 96 -14.95 10.42 -6.59
C TYR A 96 -15.74 11.60 -7.16
N ARG A 97 -16.65 11.35 -8.11
CA ARG A 97 -17.41 12.40 -8.79
C ARG A 97 -18.11 13.36 -7.83
N GLN A 98 -18.69 12.82 -6.75
CA GLN A 98 -19.47 13.60 -5.78
C GLN A 98 -18.60 14.29 -4.73
N SER A 99 -17.46 13.71 -4.38
CA SER A 99 -16.58 14.21 -3.32
C SER A 99 -15.45 15.10 -3.83
N GLY A 100 -15.25 15.15 -5.15
CA GLY A 100 -14.27 15.99 -5.81
C GLY A 100 -12.91 15.29 -6.00
N PRO A 101 -12.11 15.76 -6.97
CA PRO A 101 -10.85 15.15 -7.35
C PRO A 101 -9.80 15.19 -6.21
N GLU A 102 -9.81 16.21 -5.36
CA GLU A 102 -8.90 16.35 -4.22
C GLU A 102 -9.16 15.27 -3.18
N ASN A 103 -10.43 15.07 -2.81
CA ASN A 103 -10.81 14.02 -1.89
C ASN A 103 -10.52 12.64 -2.50
N GLY A 104 -10.68 12.48 -3.82
CA GLY A 104 -10.26 11.27 -4.53
C GLY A 104 -8.76 10.97 -4.40
N LEU A 105 -7.91 11.98 -4.56
CA LEU A 105 -6.47 11.85 -4.33
C LEU A 105 -6.17 11.49 -2.86
N PHE A 106 -6.81 12.18 -1.92
CA PHE A 106 -6.66 11.91 -0.49
C PHE A 106 -7.00 10.44 -0.16
N GLN A 107 -8.16 9.95 -0.61
CA GLN A 107 -8.59 8.58 -0.36
C GLN A 107 -7.68 7.54 -1.04
N ALA A 108 -7.21 7.83 -2.26
CA ALA A 108 -6.27 6.94 -2.95
C ALA A 108 -4.92 6.85 -2.21
N LEU A 109 -4.38 7.99 -1.75
CA LEU A 109 -3.16 8.03 -0.95
C LEU A 109 -3.34 7.31 0.39
N ASP A 110 -4.46 7.53 1.08
CA ASP A 110 -4.77 6.85 2.35
C ASP A 110 -4.83 5.33 2.18
N ALA A 111 -5.55 4.86 1.16
CA ALA A 111 -5.69 3.45 0.87
C ALA A 111 -4.33 2.78 0.59
N VAL A 112 -3.51 3.40 -0.26
CA VAL A 112 -2.18 2.86 -0.60
C VAL A 112 -1.24 2.91 0.61
N ARG A 113 -1.25 3.99 1.40
CA ARG A 113 -0.51 4.08 2.67
C ARG A 113 -0.90 2.96 3.62
N ASN A 114 -2.19 2.71 3.78
CA ASN A 114 -2.72 1.63 4.60
C ASN A 114 -2.25 0.25 4.10
N HIS A 115 -2.23 0.03 2.78
CA HIS A 115 -1.67 -1.20 2.22
C HIS A 115 -0.17 -1.34 2.50
N ILE A 116 0.63 -0.28 2.39
CA ILE A 116 2.06 -0.30 2.74
C ILE A 116 2.25 -0.72 4.20
N GLY A 117 1.53 -0.08 5.13
CA GLY A 117 1.59 -0.40 6.56
C GLY A 117 1.21 -1.86 6.86
N ARG A 118 0.16 -2.38 6.22
CA ARG A 118 -0.24 -3.78 6.33
C ARG A 118 0.85 -4.73 5.83
N VAL A 119 1.39 -4.51 4.62
CA VAL A 119 2.40 -5.41 4.03
C VAL A 119 3.71 -5.38 4.82
N ARG A 120 4.14 -4.22 5.32
CA ARG A 120 5.30 -4.13 6.23
C ARG A 120 5.09 -4.98 7.49
N ALA A 121 3.90 -4.94 8.09
CA ALA A 121 3.59 -5.78 9.24
C ALA A 121 3.62 -7.28 8.90
N GLN A 122 3.14 -7.68 7.72
CA GLN A 122 3.19 -9.08 7.27
C GLN A 122 4.63 -9.57 7.08
N ILE A 123 5.49 -8.73 6.52
CA ILE A 123 6.93 -9.01 6.37
C ILE A 123 7.59 -9.16 7.75
N LEU A 124 7.32 -8.24 8.68
CA LEU A 124 7.86 -8.32 10.05
C LEU A 124 7.41 -9.59 10.77
N TRP A 125 6.16 -10.00 10.58
CA TRP A 125 5.65 -11.25 11.12
C TRP A 125 6.39 -12.47 10.53
N LEU A 126 6.62 -12.50 9.21
CA LEU A 126 7.37 -13.59 8.57
C LEU A 126 8.83 -13.65 9.05
N LEU A 127 9.47 -12.50 9.28
CA LEU A 127 10.81 -12.44 9.87
C LEU A 127 10.81 -13.00 11.30
N ALA A 128 9.82 -12.64 12.11
CA ALA A 128 9.68 -13.18 13.45
C ALA A 128 9.42 -14.70 13.43
N GLU A 129 8.60 -15.19 12.49
CA GLU A 129 8.32 -16.60 12.32
C GLU A 129 9.57 -17.38 11.87
N GLN A 130 10.38 -16.81 10.99
CA GLN A 130 11.67 -17.38 10.60
C GLN A 130 12.60 -17.54 11.80
N VAL A 131 12.68 -16.52 12.66
CA VAL A 131 13.47 -16.58 13.90
C VAL A 131 12.91 -17.64 14.85
N ARG A 132 11.58 -17.69 15.05
CA ARG A 132 10.91 -18.67 15.91
C ARG A 132 11.20 -20.11 15.47
N LEU A 133 11.26 -20.35 14.16
CA LEU A 133 11.57 -21.66 13.60
C LEU A 133 13.07 -21.96 13.58
N THR A 134 13.96 -20.99 13.75
CA THR A 134 15.40 -21.26 13.72
C THR A 134 15.75 -22.18 14.91
N PRO A 135 16.34 -23.37 14.68
CA PRO A 135 16.71 -24.25 15.78
C PRO A 135 17.62 -23.50 16.75
N PRO A 136 17.50 -23.70 18.08
CA PRO A 136 18.42 -23.10 19.02
C PRO A 136 19.84 -23.49 18.61
N GLN A 137 20.70 -22.49 18.39
CA GLN A 137 22.13 -22.75 18.29
C GLN A 137 22.56 -23.31 19.65
N LEU A 138 22.64 -24.64 19.76
CA LEU A 138 23.41 -25.26 20.81
C LEU A 138 24.82 -24.69 20.65
N ALA A 139 25.19 -23.78 21.53
CA ALA A 139 26.53 -23.25 21.56
C ALA A 139 27.46 -24.45 21.72
N LEU A 140 28.18 -24.76 20.63
CA LEU A 140 29.28 -25.70 20.64
C LEU A 140 30.41 -25.02 21.42
N PHE A 141 30.33 -25.11 22.74
CA PHE A 141 31.43 -24.84 23.66
C PHE A 141 32.12 -26.15 24.00
#